data_AF-A0A9E1LBV0-F1
#
_entry.id   AF-A0A9E1LBV0-F1
#
_cell.length_a   1.000
_cell.length_b   1.000
_cell.length_c   1.000
_cell.angle_alpha   90.00
_cell.angle_beta   90.00
_cell.angle_gamma   90.00
#
_symmetry.space_group_name_H-M   'P 1'
#
loop_
_entity.id
_entity.type
_entity.pdbx_description
1 polymer ?
#
loop_
_entity_poly.entity_id
_entity_poly.type
_entity_poly.pdbx_seq_one_letter_code
_entity_poly.pdbx_strand_id
1 'polypeptide(L)'
;EKEAFPHFDWTGLRKSKFIKNLPRHLKDKIREHGIRNSTVLTVAPTGSGGIVARVTSGIEPIFATSYKRRVKKNDGFGREFNEYKVYHPIIEKLFGGDDNLPDYVVTAHNIDPYFRVKMQGVIQKYIDSSISSTVNLKADIQEDTVADIYMTAYKAGLKGITVYREGSREGILITDEDKKEESAKNLAANDKTIKVTQRKEKRPRIRPNTTIGTTRRIRTGEGTLYITINEDENGLCEVFTTIGKAGGNAAAQSEAISRLISLALRSGVDPNAIIKQLKGISGPNPTWEDGRLILSTPDAIGKSLDDYLNENPETRISGTTDAEDDDNRKSPITMATTEEVTKHNKEVTDFTFKNISACPDCGSSVMHEGGCVTCPGCGFSKCE
;
A
#
# COMPACT_ATOMS: atom_id res chain seq x y z
N GLU A 1 -43.94 18.03 11.92
CA GLU A 1 -44.13 16.58 12.14
C GLU A 1 -43.23 16.01 13.23
N LYS A 2 -41.91 16.23 13.19
CA LYS A 2 -40.97 15.63 14.17
C LYS A 2 -40.11 16.64 14.95
N GLU A 3 -40.59 17.89 15.03
CA GLU A 3 -39.90 19.02 15.68
C GLU A 3 -38.49 19.30 15.11
N ALA A 4 -37.78 20.27 15.68
CA ALA A 4 -36.41 20.60 15.29
C ALA A 4 -35.39 19.56 15.81
N PHE A 5 -34.14 19.62 15.34
CA PHE A 5 -33.06 18.84 15.97
C PHE A 5 -32.72 19.38 17.37
N PRO A 6 -32.20 18.54 18.31
CA PRO A 6 -32.06 18.92 19.72
C PRO A 6 -31.26 20.18 20.04
N HIS A 7 -30.29 20.54 19.18
CA HIS A 7 -29.42 21.71 19.36
C HIS A 7 -29.72 22.84 18.37
N PHE A 8 -30.96 22.94 17.89
CA PHE A 8 -31.34 24.01 16.98
C PHE A 8 -31.21 25.39 17.64
N ASP A 9 -30.34 26.23 17.10
CA ASP A 9 -30.22 27.64 17.46
C ASP A 9 -30.31 28.52 16.21
N TRP A 10 -31.40 29.29 16.12
CA TRP A 10 -31.61 30.23 15.03
C TRP A 10 -30.52 31.33 14.98
N THR A 11 -30.03 31.77 16.14
CA THR A 11 -29.07 32.89 16.23
C THR A 11 -27.74 32.55 15.57
N GLY A 12 -27.26 31.32 15.77
CA GLY A 12 -26.12 30.75 15.05
C GLY A 12 -26.46 30.42 13.60
N LEU A 13 -27.54 29.68 13.36
CA LEU A 13 -27.88 29.14 12.04
C LEU A 13 -28.08 30.24 10.98
N ARG A 14 -28.72 31.36 11.34
CA ARG A 14 -28.93 32.52 10.44
C ARG A 14 -27.64 33.19 9.97
N LYS A 15 -26.51 32.96 10.65
CA LYS A 15 -25.20 33.51 10.26
C LYS A 15 -24.58 32.77 9.07
N SER A 16 -24.98 31.51 8.85
CA SER A 16 -24.45 30.68 7.77
C SER A 16 -24.73 31.28 6.38
N LYS A 17 -23.77 31.09 5.45
CA LYS A 17 -23.91 31.60 4.07
C LYS A 17 -25.08 30.95 3.33
N PHE A 18 -25.34 29.67 3.59
CA PHE A 18 -26.45 28.94 3.00
C PHE A 18 -27.81 29.53 3.40
N ILE A 19 -28.06 29.70 4.71
CA ILE A 19 -29.35 30.23 5.20
C ILE A 19 -29.56 31.66 4.73
N LYS A 20 -28.52 32.49 4.66
CA LYS A 20 -28.60 33.86 4.14
C LYS A 20 -29.14 33.91 2.71
N ASN A 21 -28.77 32.96 1.86
CA ASN A 21 -29.20 32.86 0.46
C ASN A 21 -30.63 32.36 0.29
N LEU A 22 -31.26 31.80 1.33
CA LEU A 22 -32.63 31.32 1.22
C LEU A 22 -33.63 32.50 1.10
N PRO A 23 -34.74 32.30 0.36
CA PRO A 23 -35.86 33.23 0.32
C PRO A 23 -36.36 33.60 1.72
N ARG A 24 -36.87 34.83 1.87
CA ARG A 24 -37.35 35.36 3.16
C ARG A 24 -38.40 34.46 3.81
N HIS A 25 -39.39 34.00 3.05
CA HIS A 25 -40.45 33.13 3.56
C HIS A 25 -39.92 31.80 4.13
N LEU A 26 -38.84 31.22 3.56
CA LEU A 26 -38.23 30.01 4.11
C LEU A 26 -37.47 30.30 5.39
N LYS A 27 -36.74 31.43 5.45
CA LYS A 27 -36.05 31.85 6.68
C LYS A 27 -37.00 32.05 7.84
N ASP A 28 -38.16 32.67 7.59
CA ASP A 28 -39.19 32.90 8.60
C ASP A 28 -39.77 31.57 9.10
N LYS A 29 -40.09 30.63 8.19
CA LYS A 29 -40.52 29.27 8.56
C LYS A 29 -39.48 28.51 9.38
N ILE A 30 -38.20 28.58 9.01
CA ILE A 30 -37.10 27.94 9.75
C ILE A 30 -36.97 28.56 11.15
N ARG A 31 -37.13 29.88 11.28
CA ARG A 31 -37.10 30.55 12.58
C ARG A 31 -38.24 30.10 13.50
N GLU A 32 -39.45 29.97 12.95
CA GLU A 32 -40.67 29.65 13.71
C GLU A 32 -40.78 28.17 14.08
N HIS A 33 -40.39 27.27 13.18
CA HIS A 33 -40.59 25.83 13.35
C HIS A 33 -39.30 25.02 13.51
N GLY A 34 -38.15 25.63 13.27
CA GLY A 34 -36.87 24.94 13.20
C GLY A 34 -36.70 24.04 11.98
N ILE A 35 -35.60 23.28 11.94
CA ILE A 35 -35.33 22.24 10.96
C ILE A 35 -35.02 20.93 11.68
N ARG A 36 -35.43 19.80 11.09
CA ARG A 36 -35.23 18.48 11.71
C ARG A 36 -33.80 17.96 11.57
N ASN A 37 -33.12 18.31 10.50
CA ASN A 37 -31.75 17.91 10.20
C ASN A 37 -30.83 19.12 10.35
N SER A 38 -29.70 18.94 11.02
CA SER A 38 -28.70 20.02 11.19
C SER A 38 -28.01 20.39 9.87
N THR A 39 -27.87 19.42 8.97
CA THR A 39 -27.40 19.56 7.58
C THR A 39 -28.23 18.68 6.66
N VAL A 40 -28.54 19.16 5.46
CA VAL A 40 -29.44 18.50 4.50
C VAL A 40 -28.71 18.12 3.21
N LEU A 41 -27.81 18.97 2.71
CA LEU A 41 -27.21 18.84 1.39
C LEU A 41 -25.69 18.67 1.49
N THR A 42 -25.22 17.52 1.02
CA THR A 42 -23.79 17.21 0.87
C THR A 42 -23.60 16.54 -0.48
N VAL A 43 -22.55 16.93 -1.22
CA VAL A 43 -22.19 16.28 -2.48
C VAL A 43 -20.97 15.41 -2.23
N ALA A 44 -21.19 14.10 -2.14
CA ALA A 44 -20.15 13.08 -2.02
C ALA A 44 -19.68 12.62 -3.41
N PRO A 45 -18.48 12.02 -3.53
CA PRO A 45 -18.09 11.38 -4.78
C PRO A 45 -18.94 10.11 -4.96
N THR A 46 -19.48 9.90 -6.14
CA THR A 46 -20.35 8.76 -6.44
C THR A 46 -19.63 7.80 -7.37
N GLY A 47 -18.73 6.99 -6.80
CA GLY A 47 -17.91 6.00 -7.53
C GLY A 47 -18.78 4.93 -8.21
N SER A 48 -18.89 3.73 -7.63
CA SER A 48 -19.71 2.65 -8.21
C SER A 48 -21.19 3.04 -8.37
N GLY A 49 -21.70 3.93 -7.51
CA GLY A 49 -23.07 4.45 -7.62
C GLY A 49 -23.32 5.22 -8.92
N GLY A 50 -22.37 6.05 -9.36
CA GLY A 50 -22.47 6.76 -10.64
C GLY A 50 -22.46 5.80 -11.83
N ILE A 51 -21.67 4.72 -11.76
CA ILE A 51 -21.63 3.68 -12.78
C ILE A 51 -22.99 2.98 -12.91
N VAL A 52 -23.59 2.55 -11.79
CA VAL A 52 -24.90 1.89 -11.77
C VAL A 52 -26.00 2.84 -12.27
N ALA A 53 -25.98 4.09 -11.81
CA ALA A 53 -26.94 5.10 -12.24
C ALA A 53 -26.67 5.66 -13.65
N ARG A 54 -25.54 5.27 -14.28
CA ARG A 54 -25.12 5.74 -15.61
C ARG A 54 -25.01 7.27 -15.69
N VAL A 55 -24.40 7.90 -14.68
CA VAL A 55 -24.17 9.34 -14.56
C VAL A 55 -22.71 9.66 -14.18
N THR A 56 -22.30 10.93 -14.33
CA THR A 56 -21.00 11.41 -13.83
C THR A 56 -20.97 11.47 -12.30
N SER A 57 -19.76 11.51 -11.73
CA SER A 57 -19.57 11.48 -10.28
C SER A 57 -19.89 12.84 -9.64
N GLY A 58 -20.93 12.91 -8.80
CA GLY A 58 -21.28 14.14 -8.08
C GLY A 58 -21.58 15.33 -9.01
N ILE A 59 -20.74 16.37 -8.96
CA ILE A 59 -20.81 17.54 -9.86
C ILE A 59 -19.64 17.58 -10.85
N GLU A 60 -18.92 16.47 -11.00
CA GLU A 60 -17.72 16.42 -11.83
C GLU A 60 -18.11 16.37 -13.32
N PRO A 61 -17.32 17.07 -14.17
CA PRO A 61 -17.39 16.88 -15.62
C PRO A 61 -17.11 15.43 -16.01
N ILE A 62 -17.44 15.08 -17.26
CA ILE A 62 -17.09 13.78 -17.82
C ILE A 62 -15.57 13.62 -17.77
N PHE A 63 -15.09 12.61 -17.03
CA PHE A 63 -13.67 12.32 -16.92
C PHE A 63 -13.09 11.81 -18.24
N ALA A 64 -13.77 10.84 -18.86
CA ALA A 64 -13.45 10.28 -20.15
C ALA A 64 -14.74 9.96 -20.94
N THR A 65 -14.70 10.16 -22.25
CA THR A 65 -15.83 9.90 -23.17
C THR A 65 -16.07 8.41 -23.37
N SER A 66 -15.03 7.59 -23.18
CA SER A 66 -15.10 6.14 -23.14
C SER A 66 -14.02 5.56 -22.21
N TYR A 67 -14.17 4.31 -21.82
CA TYR A 67 -13.19 3.56 -21.02
C TYR A 67 -13.17 2.10 -21.43
N LYS A 68 -12.00 1.45 -21.30
CA LYS A 68 -11.85 0.01 -21.56
C LYS A 68 -12.20 -0.78 -20.32
N ARG A 69 -13.20 -1.65 -20.44
CA ARG A 69 -13.61 -2.55 -19.36
C ARG A 69 -13.14 -3.97 -19.67
N ARG A 70 -12.41 -4.55 -18.71
CA ARG A 70 -12.01 -5.97 -18.73
C ARG A 70 -13.04 -6.78 -17.96
N VAL A 71 -13.67 -7.75 -18.61
CA VAL A 71 -14.55 -8.73 -17.96
C VAL A 71 -13.99 -10.11 -18.15
N LYS A 72 -13.88 -10.83 -17.04
CA LYS A 72 -13.42 -12.21 -17.01
C LYS A 72 -14.38 -13.10 -17.80
N LYS A 73 -13.87 -13.89 -18.75
CA LYS A 73 -14.68 -14.92 -19.40
C LYS A 73 -15.05 -15.98 -18.38
N ASN A 74 -16.26 -16.51 -18.49
CA ASN A 74 -16.72 -17.62 -17.67
C ASN A 74 -16.34 -18.95 -18.35
N ASP A 75 -15.03 -19.17 -18.53
CA ASP A 75 -14.43 -20.29 -19.26
C ASP A 75 -13.96 -21.43 -18.32
N GLY A 76 -14.45 -21.47 -17.08
CA GLY A 76 -14.12 -22.49 -16.08
C GLY A 76 -12.74 -22.35 -15.44
N PHE A 77 -11.73 -21.87 -16.17
CA PHE A 77 -10.37 -21.65 -15.67
C PHE A 77 -10.09 -20.19 -15.27
N GLY A 78 -10.90 -19.25 -15.75
CA GLY A 78 -10.86 -17.86 -15.36
C GLY A 78 -9.56 -17.14 -15.74
N ARG A 79 -8.95 -17.49 -16.88
CA ARG A 79 -7.68 -16.91 -17.32
C ARG A 79 -7.85 -15.88 -18.44
N GLU A 80 -8.95 -15.94 -19.19
CA GLU A 80 -9.21 -15.02 -20.28
C GLU A 80 -10.10 -13.83 -19.87
N PHE A 81 -9.84 -12.68 -20.48
CA PHE A 81 -10.61 -11.45 -20.30
C PHE A 81 -11.11 -10.96 -21.65
N ASN A 82 -12.39 -10.62 -21.72
CA ASN A 82 -12.93 -9.79 -22.79
C ASN A 82 -12.67 -8.33 -22.46
N GLU A 83 -12.09 -7.61 -23.40
CA GLU A 83 -12.01 -6.15 -23.37
C GLU A 83 -13.06 -5.56 -24.27
N TYR A 84 -13.88 -4.68 -23.72
CA TYR A 84 -14.82 -3.89 -24.50
C TYR A 84 -14.72 -2.41 -24.12
N LYS A 85 -14.81 -1.57 -25.14
CA LYS A 85 -14.88 -0.12 -25.00
C LYS A 85 -16.30 0.23 -24.56
N VAL A 86 -16.42 0.90 -23.42
CA VAL A 86 -17.69 1.37 -22.88
C VAL A 86 -17.71 2.88 -23.04
N TYR A 87 -18.71 3.39 -23.77
CA TYR A 87 -18.92 4.82 -23.92
C TYR A 87 -19.64 5.39 -22.71
N HIS A 88 -19.35 6.65 -22.40
CA HIS A 88 -20.14 7.38 -21.42
C HIS A 88 -21.59 7.48 -21.94
N PRO A 89 -22.62 7.24 -21.10
CA PRO A 89 -24.02 7.09 -21.54
C PRO A 89 -24.55 8.24 -22.41
N ILE A 90 -24.19 9.48 -22.08
CA ILE A 90 -24.61 10.65 -22.88
C ILE A 90 -23.88 10.74 -24.23
N ILE A 91 -22.63 10.27 -24.28
CA ILE A 91 -21.81 10.27 -25.49
C ILE A 91 -22.37 9.25 -26.48
N GLU A 92 -22.61 8.03 -26.01
CA GLU A 92 -23.27 6.98 -26.78
C GLU A 92 -24.64 7.43 -27.30
N LYS A 93 -25.47 8.02 -26.43
CA LYS A 93 -26.83 8.42 -26.77
C LYS A 93 -26.90 9.54 -27.81
N LEU A 94 -26.01 10.54 -27.72
CA LEU A 94 -26.06 11.72 -28.57
C LEU A 94 -25.22 11.61 -29.84
N PHE A 95 -24.11 10.87 -29.78
CA PHE A 95 -23.11 10.83 -30.85
C PHE A 95 -22.84 9.41 -31.39
N GLY A 96 -23.37 8.36 -30.75
CA GLY A 96 -23.19 6.97 -31.17
C GLY A 96 -21.80 6.38 -30.87
N GLY A 97 -20.87 7.18 -30.35
CA GLY A 97 -19.49 6.82 -30.08
C GLY A 97 -18.69 8.06 -29.66
N ASP A 98 -17.37 7.90 -29.51
CA ASP A 98 -16.44 8.99 -29.18
C ASP A 98 -15.57 9.45 -30.36
N ASP A 99 -15.89 8.98 -31.57
CA ASP A 99 -15.25 9.40 -32.81
C ASP A 99 -15.84 10.75 -33.28
N ASN A 100 -14.99 11.70 -33.67
CA ASN A 100 -15.39 13.02 -34.20
C ASN A 100 -16.38 13.79 -33.31
N LEU A 101 -16.11 13.84 -32.00
CA LEU A 101 -16.94 14.62 -31.07
C LEU A 101 -16.81 16.13 -31.32
N PRO A 102 -17.91 16.90 -31.18
CA PRO A 102 -17.85 18.36 -31.28
C PRO A 102 -16.95 19.00 -30.21
N ASP A 103 -16.35 20.15 -30.53
CA ASP A 103 -15.40 20.86 -29.64
C ASP A 103 -15.98 21.24 -28.27
N TYR A 104 -17.30 21.36 -28.15
CA TYR A 104 -17.97 21.65 -26.88
C TYR A 104 -18.05 20.44 -25.94
N VAL A 105 -17.70 19.23 -26.40
CA VAL A 105 -17.62 18.01 -25.57
C VAL A 105 -16.24 17.94 -24.94
N VAL A 106 -16.07 18.65 -23.82
CA VAL A 106 -14.78 18.77 -23.12
C VAL A 106 -14.71 17.83 -21.92
N THR A 107 -13.62 17.08 -21.80
CA THR A 107 -13.33 16.20 -20.66
C THR A 107 -12.67 16.95 -19.50
N ALA A 108 -12.69 16.37 -18.31
CA ALA A 108 -12.25 17.02 -17.07
C ALA A 108 -10.84 17.67 -17.14
N HIS A 109 -9.87 17.02 -17.79
CA HIS A 109 -8.48 17.50 -17.93
C HIS A 109 -8.32 18.69 -18.87
N ASN A 110 -9.30 18.93 -19.74
CA ASN A 110 -9.27 19.99 -20.75
C ASN A 110 -10.14 21.19 -20.37
N ILE A 111 -10.74 21.17 -19.18
CA ILE A 111 -11.52 22.30 -18.66
C ILE A 111 -10.58 23.27 -17.96
N ASP A 112 -10.77 24.57 -18.21
CA ASP A 112 -10.08 25.62 -17.46
C ASP A 112 -10.28 25.44 -15.94
N PRO A 113 -9.20 25.27 -15.15
CA PRO A 113 -9.31 25.05 -13.73
C PRO A 113 -9.95 26.23 -12.98
N TYR A 114 -9.78 27.46 -13.44
CA TYR A 114 -10.39 28.63 -12.79
C TYR A 114 -11.90 28.69 -13.05
N PHE A 115 -12.33 28.38 -14.27
CA PHE A 115 -13.74 28.14 -14.58
C PHE A 115 -14.33 27.04 -13.69
N ARG A 116 -13.59 25.95 -13.49
CA ARG A 116 -14.02 24.82 -12.65
C ARG A 116 -14.19 25.20 -11.17
N VAL A 117 -13.30 26.02 -10.62
CA VAL A 117 -13.41 26.62 -9.28
C VAL A 117 -14.66 27.49 -9.18
N LYS A 118 -14.88 28.35 -10.17
CA LYS A 118 -16.05 29.25 -10.23
C LYS A 118 -17.36 28.47 -10.26
N MET A 119 -17.43 27.41 -11.07
CA MET A 119 -18.59 26.51 -11.14
C MET A 119 -18.94 25.94 -9.76
N GLN A 120 -17.95 25.40 -9.05
CA GLN A 120 -18.15 24.88 -7.70
C GLN A 120 -18.58 25.97 -6.72
N GLY A 121 -18.00 27.17 -6.81
CA GLY A 121 -18.39 28.32 -5.98
C GLY A 121 -19.85 28.74 -6.18
N VAL A 122 -20.39 28.63 -7.40
CA VAL A 122 -21.81 28.89 -7.68
C VAL A 122 -22.70 27.84 -7.03
N ILE A 123 -22.39 26.55 -7.20
CA ILE A 123 -23.18 25.44 -6.65
C ILE A 123 -23.16 25.45 -5.12
N GLN A 124 -21.99 25.70 -4.51
CA GLN A 124 -21.81 25.66 -3.06
C GLN A 124 -22.71 26.66 -2.30
N LYS A 125 -23.19 27.73 -2.95
CA LYS A 125 -24.16 28.67 -2.35
C LYS A 125 -25.43 27.99 -1.87
N TYR A 126 -25.78 26.85 -2.49
CA TYR A 126 -26.96 26.04 -2.22
C TYR A 126 -26.65 24.74 -1.47
N ILE A 127 -25.42 24.58 -0.98
CA ILE A 127 -24.97 23.41 -0.21
C ILE A 127 -24.63 23.87 1.21
N ASP A 128 -25.28 23.29 2.22
CA ASP A 128 -25.09 23.66 3.62
C ASP A 128 -23.86 22.97 4.25
N SER A 129 -23.56 21.75 3.82
CA SER A 129 -22.31 21.03 4.12
C SER A 129 -21.24 21.29 3.05
N SER A 130 -20.54 20.27 2.55
CA SER A 130 -19.43 20.40 1.60
C SER A 130 -19.67 19.65 0.29
N ILE A 131 -18.83 19.97 -0.70
CA ILE A 131 -18.77 19.29 -1.99
C ILE A 131 -17.41 18.60 -2.10
N SER A 132 -17.42 17.28 -2.24
CA SER A 132 -16.24 16.50 -2.57
C SER A 132 -16.15 16.40 -4.09
N SER A 133 -15.25 17.20 -4.66
CA SER A 133 -15.12 17.30 -6.10
C SER A 133 -13.70 17.67 -6.49
N THR A 134 -13.20 17.00 -7.53
CA THR A 134 -11.81 17.10 -7.96
C THR A 134 -11.68 18.00 -9.19
N VAL A 135 -10.68 18.88 -9.16
CA VAL A 135 -10.14 19.57 -10.34
C VAL A 135 -9.04 18.68 -10.90
N ASN A 136 -9.31 18.02 -12.03
CA ASN A 136 -8.34 17.18 -12.72
C ASN A 136 -7.49 18.04 -13.65
N LEU A 137 -6.18 17.96 -13.50
CA LEU A 137 -5.18 18.74 -14.21
C LEU A 137 -4.26 17.82 -15.01
N LYS A 138 -3.77 18.29 -16.15
CA LYS A 138 -2.78 17.60 -16.96
C LYS A 138 -1.46 17.43 -16.23
N ALA A 139 -0.69 16.43 -16.65
CA ALA A 139 0.59 16.08 -16.04
C ALA A 139 1.65 17.21 -16.15
N ASP A 140 1.56 18.07 -17.16
CA ASP A 140 2.51 19.17 -17.45
C ASP A 140 2.20 20.49 -16.71
N ILE A 141 1.07 20.56 -15.98
CA ILE A 141 0.69 21.75 -15.22
C ILE A 141 1.74 22.08 -14.15
N GLN A 142 2.13 23.35 -14.08
CA GLN A 142 3.13 23.83 -13.14
C GLN A 142 2.60 23.87 -11.70
N GLU A 143 3.50 23.73 -10.73
CA GLU A 143 3.17 23.77 -9.30
C GLU A 143 2.54 25.11 -8.88
N ASP A 144 3.05 26.22 -9.42
CA ASP A 144 2.51 27.57 -9.16
C ASP A 144 1.04 27.67 -9.56
N THR A 145 0.64 27.04 -10.67
CA THR A 145 -0.76 26.99 -11.09
C THR A 145 -1.63 26.23 -10.09
N VAL A 146 -1.11 25.15 -9.48
CA VAL A 146 -1.81 24.42 -8.42
C VAL A 146 -2.01 25.30 -7.19
N ALA A 147 -0.96 26.03 -6.78
CA ALA A 147 -1.05 26.99 -5.68
C ALA A 147 -2.08 28.09 -5.96
N ASP A 148 -2.10 28.62 -7.18
CA ASP A 148 -3.06 29.64 -7.61
C ASP A 148 -4.50 29.13 -7.64
N ILE A 149 -4.74 27.86 -7.96
CA ILE A 149 -6.07 27.24 -7.88
C ILE A 149 -6.56 27.23 -6.44
N TYR A 150 -5.71 26.85 -5.47
CA TYR A 150 -6.07 26.91 -4.05
C TYR A 150 -6.36 28.33 -3.59
N MET A 151 -5.52 29.30 -4.00
CA MET A 151 -5.76 30.71 -3.66
C MET A 151 -7.03 31.26 -4.30
N THR A 152 -7.35 30.84 -5.52
CA THR A 152 -8.60 31.22 -6.19
C THR A 152 -9.80 30.61 -5.49
N ALA A 153 -9.74 29.34 -5.10
CA ALA A 153 -10.78 28.67 -4.32
C ALA A 153 -11.03 29.37 -2.97
N TYR A 154 -9.97 29.76 -2.28
CA TYR A 154 -10.05 30.52 -1.04
C TYR A 154 -10.74 31.88 -1.25
N LYS A 155 -10.30 32.66 -2.25
CA LYS A 155 -10.90 33.96 -2.59
C LYS A 155 -12.37 33.83 -3.01
N ALA A 156 -12.74 32.76 -3.69
CA ALA A 156 -14.11 32.45 -4.06
C ALA A 156 -14.95 31.90 -2.89
N GLY A 157 -14.36 31.68 -1.71
CA GLY A 157 -15.04 31.26 -0.49
C GLY A 157 -15.51 29.80 -0.51
N LEU A 158 -14.79 28.93 -1.24
CA LEU A 158 -15.03 27.50 -1.23
C LEU A 158 -14.73 26.93 0.17
N LYS A 159 -15.56 25.99 0.63
CA LYS A 159 -15.40 25.27 1.91
C LYS A 159 -14.29 24.22 1.81
N GLY A 160 -14.00 23.75 0.61
CA GLY A 160 -12.94 22.81 0.29
C GLY A 160 -12.80 22.65 -1.22
N ILE A 161 -11.65 22.18 -1.67
CA ILE A 161 -11.36 21.83 -3.06
C ILE A 161 -10.31 20.72 -3.08
N THR A 162 -10.46 19.77 -4.01
CA THR A 162 -9.45 18.74 -4.27
C THR A 162 -8.83 19.02 -5.63
N VAL A 163 -7.51 18.98 -5.72
CA VAL A 163 -6.78 19.08 -6.97
C VAL A 163 -6.05 17.76 -7.20
N TYR A 164 -6.19 17.22 -8.40
CA TYR A 164 -5.45 16.04 -8.85
C TYR A 164 -4.71 16.39 -10.13
N ARG A 165 -3.38 16.31 -10.08
CA ARG A 165 -2.51 16.45 -11.25
C ARG A 165 -2.17 15.05 -11.75
N GLU A 166 -2.40 14.80 -13.02
CA GLU A 166 -2.10 13.51 -13.63
C GLU A 166 -0.63 13.12 -13.38
N GLY A 167 -0.41 11.84 -13.06
CA GLY A 167 0.91 11.33 -12.66
C GLY A 167 1.33 11.61 -11.21
N SER A 168 0.60 12.42 -10.43
CA SER A 168 0.98 12.75 -9.05
C SER A 168 0.69 11.63 -8.03
N ARG A 169 -0.12 10.64 -8.40
CA ARG A 169 -0.42 9.46 -7.59
C ARG A 169 -0.71 8.27 -8.49
N GLU A 170 0.03 7.18 -8.30
CA GLU A 170 -0.09 5.96 -9.11
C GLU A 170 -1.49 5.33 -8.99
N GLY A 171 -2.13 5.02 -10.13
CA GLY A 171 -3.19 4.01 -10.22
C GLY A 171 -4.64 4.44 -10.00
N ILE A 172 -4.99 5.73 -10.13
CA ILE A 172 -6.38 6.16 -9.90
C ILE A 172 -7.25 5.97 -11.14
N LEU A 173 -6.83 6.46 -12.32
CA LEU A 173 -7.52 6.26 -13.62
C LEU A 173 -6.47 6.42 -14.72
N ILE A 174 -6.32 5.44 -15.64
CA ILE A 174 -5.35 5.48 -16.75
C ILE A 174 -6.09 5.98 -17.99
N THR A 175 -5.59 7.01 -18.67
CA THR A 175 -6.15 7.54 -19.91
C THR A 175 -5.44 6.90 -21.12
N ASP A 176 -6.05 6.90 -22.31
CA ASP A 176 -5.41 6.32 -23.51
C ASP A 176 -4.20 7.15 -24.01
N GLU A 177 -4.03 8.40 -23.54
CA GLU A 177 -2.88 9.27 -23.86
C GLU A 177 -1.56 8.72 -23.29
N ASP A 178 -1.61 8.10 -22.10
CA ASP A 178 -0.47 7.42 -21.46
C ASP A 178 0.16 6.35 -22.37
N LYS A 179 -0.63 5.68 -23.24
CA LYS A 179 -0.15 4.65 -24.16
C LYS A 179 0.55 5.20 -25.41
N LYS A 180 0.25 6.45 -25.81
CA LYS A 180 0.84 7.06 -27.01
C LYS A 180 2.22 7.65 -26.73
N GLU A 181 2.47 8.15 -25.53
CA GLU A 181 3.80 8.64 -25.15
C GLU A 181 4.80 7.50 -24.91
N GLU A 182 4.33 6.35 -24.42
CA GLU A 182 5.16 5.15 -24.25
C GLU A 182 5.61 4.53 -25.59
N SER A 183 4.82 4.67 -26.65
CA SER A 183 5.16 4.12 -27.97
C SER A 183 6.17 4.99 -28.75
N ALA A 184 6.20 6.30 -28.52
CA ALA A 184 7.13 7.21 -29.22
C ALA A 184 8.56 7.19 -28.67
N LYS A 185 8.77 6.92 -27.37
CA LYS A 185 10.11 6.90 -26.74
C LYS A 185 10.87 5.57 -26.93
N ASN A 186 10.21 4.50 -27.39
CA ASN A 186 10.79 3.16 -27.50
C ASN A 186 11.49 2.86 -28.85
N LEU A 187 11.51 3.80 -29.80
CA LEU A 187 12.10 3.60 -31.14
C LEU A 187 13.56 4.07 -31.29
N ALA A 188 14.17 4.66 -30.25
CA ALA A 188 15.48 5.33 -30.38
C ALA A 188 16.65 4.68 -29.62
N ALA A 189 16.49 3.52 -28.99
CA ALA A 189 17.58 2.90 -28.23
C ALA A 189 17.69 1.40 -28.54
N ASN A 190 18.35 1.08 -29.65
CA ASN A 190 18.81 -0.27 -29.95
C ASN A 190 20.34 -0.21 -30.10
N ASP A 191 21.05 -0.37 -28.98
CA ASP A 191 22.41 -0.90 -29.03
C ASP A 191 22.72 -1.81 -27.84
N LYS A 192 23.50 -2.82 -28.14
CA LYS A 192 23.72 -4.07 -27.41
C LYS A 192 24.31 -3.82 -26.01
N THR A 193 23.67 -4.34 -24.97
CA THR A 193 24.33 -4.99 -23.82
C THR A 193 23.28 -5.64 -22.91
N ILE A 194 23.58 -6.86 -22.48
CA ILE A 194 22.80 -7.63 -21.52
C ILE A 194 22.76 -6.86 -20.20
N LYS A 195 21.61 -6.26 -19.86
CA LYS A 195 21.35 -5.71 -18.53
C LYS A 195 19.92 -6.02 -18.10
N VAL A 196 19.84 -6.61 -16.90
CA VAL A 196 18.64 -6.82 -16.09
C VAL A 196 17.70 -5.63 -16.24
N THR A 197 16.55 -5.88 -16.87
CA THR A 197 15.53 -4.88 -17.16
C THR A 197 14.95 -4.37 -15.85
N GLN A 198 15.36 -3.17 -15.43
CA GLN A 198 14.69 -2.44 -14.36
C GLN A 198 13.24 -2.17 -14.80
N ARG A 199 12.30 -2.84 -14.14
CA ARG A 199 10.88 -2.71 -14.45
C ARG A 199 10.37 -1.39 -13.90
N LYS A 200 9.85 -0.53 -14.79
CA LYS A 200 9.25 0.77 -14.43
C LYS A 200 7.97 0.65 -13.59
N GLU A 201 7.34 -0.52 -13.56
CA GLU A 201 6.12 -0.75 -12.78
C GLU A 201 6.43 -1.35 -11.40
N LYS A 202 6.05 -0.65 -10.31
CA LYS A 202 6.16 -1.13 -8.91
C LYS A 202 5.13 -2.21 -8.53
N ARG A 203 4.54 -2.89 -9.53
CA ARG A 203 3.54 -3.94 -9.29
C ARG A 203 4.24 -5.30 -9.25
N PRO A 204 3.79 -6.22 -8.36
CA PRO A 204 4.30 -7.58 -8.35
C PRO A 204 4.11 -8.24 -9.71
N ARG A 205 5.16 -8.89 -10.23
CA ARG A 205 5.06 -9.68 -11.46
C ARG A 205 4.01 -10.77 -11.34
N ILE A 206 3.34 -11.06 -12.45
CA ILE A 206 2.35 -12.13 -12.53
C ILE A 206 3.05 -13.44 -12.20
N ARG A 207 2.46 -14.20 -11.29
CA ARG A 207 2.98 -15.49 -10.84
C ARG A 207 2.86 -16.52 -11.98
N PRO A 208 3.95 -17.17 -12.42
CA PRO A 208 3.87 -18.25 -13.38
C PRO A 208 3.20 -19.49 -12.77
N ASN A 209 2.67 -20.37 -13.62
CA ASN A 209 2.02 -21.61 -13.15
C ASN A 209 3.02 -22.64 -12.60
N THR A 210 4.29 -22.52 -12.99
CA THR A 210 5.37 -23.42 -12.59
C THR A 210 6.58 -22.59 -12.20
N THR A 211 7.20 -22.95 -11.08
CA THR A 211 8.43 -22.33 -10.56
C THR A 211 9.39 -23.45 -10.19
N ILE A 212 10.70 -23.18 -10.24
CA ILE A 212 11.74 -24.13 -9.85
C ILE A 212 12.37 -23.60 -8.56
N GLY A 213 12.60 -24.47 -7.57
CA GLY A 213 13.12 -24.01 -6.29
C GLY A 213 13.71 -25.11 -5.44
N THR A 214 14.26 -24.71 -4.30
CA THR A 214 14.83 -25.60 -3.29
C THR A 214 14.13 -25.39 -1.97
N THR A 215 14.03 -26.44 -1.16
CA THR A 215 13.51 -26.36 0.21
C THR A 215 14.60 -26.74 1.20
N ARG A 216 14.89 -25.84 2.14
CA ARG A 216 15.84 -26.05 3.22
C ARG A 216 15.12 -26.30 4.53
N ARG A 217 15.68 -27.18 5.35
CA ARG A 217 15.23 -27.43 6.71
C ARG A 217 16.21 -26.76 7.66
N ILE A 218 15.74 -25.85 8.50
CA ILE A 218 16.54 -25.14 9.51
C ILE A 218 15.85 -25.27 10.87
N ARG A 219 16.60 -25.60 11.92
CA ARG A 219 16.08 -25.58 13.28
C ARG A 219 16.10 -24.16 13.85
N THR A 220 14.99 -23.76 14.44
CA THR A 220 14.83 -22.47 15.15
C THR A 220 14.34 -22.74 16.57
N GLY A 221 14.36 -21.71 17.42
CA GLY A 221 13.81 -21.80 18.78
C GLY A 221 12.29 -22.01 18.85
N GLU A 222 11.58 -21.80 17.75
CA GLU A 222 10.12 -22.00 17.62
C GLU A 222 9.77 -23.37 16.99
N GLY A 223 10.78 -24.13 16.58
CA GLY A 223 10.63 -25.43 15.92
C GLY A 223 11.42 -25.55 14.62
N THR A 224 11.20 -26.65 13.91
CA THR A 224 11.85 -26.89 12.62
C THR A 224 11.14 -26.09 11.53
N LEU A 225 11.87 -25.17 10.91
CA LEU A 225 11.40 -24.31 9.83
C LEU A 225 11.82 -24.91 8.47
N TYR A 226 10.85 -25.08 7.58
CA TYR A 226 11.09 -25.44 6.18
C TYR A 226 10.94 -24.17 5.34
N ILE A 227 11.99 -23.80 4.60
CA ILE A 227 12.05 -22.60 3.79
C ILE A 227 12.17 -23.02 2.33
N THR A 228 11.15 -22.77 1.54
CA THR A 228 11.15 -23.03 0.09
C THR A 228 11.42 -21.74 -0.64
N ILE A 229 12.51 -21.68 -1.42
CA ILE A 229 12.90 -20.53 -2.24
C ILE A 229 12.73 -20.92 -3.70
N ASN A 230 11.93 -20.14 -4.43
CA ASN A 230 11.57 -20.39 -5.83
C ASN A 230 12.07 -19.27 -6.74
N GLU A 231 12.49 -19.67 -7.94
CA GLU A 231 12.89 -18.82 -9.06
C GLU A 231 11.95 -19.05 -10.27
N ASP A 232 11.83 -18.02 -11.10
CA ASP A 232 11.25 -18.11 -12.44
C ASP A 232 12.23 -17.56 -13.50
N GLU A 233 11.80 -17.43 -14.75
CA GLU A 233 12.62 -16.92 -15.87
C GLU A 233 13.27 -15.55 -15.61
N ASN A 234 12.73 -14.77 -14.66
CA ASN A 234 13.21 -13.45 -14.26
C ASN A 234 13.90 -13.47 -12.88
N GLY A 235 14.36 -14.63 -12.40
CA GLY A 235 15.08 -14.80 -11.13
C GLY A 235 14.17 -15.10 -9.92
N LEU A 236 14.64 -14.80 -8.71
CA LEU A 236 13.93 -15.04 -7.45
C LEU A 236 12.51 -14.47 -7.44
N CYS A 237 11.53 -15.33 -7.14
CA CYS A 237 10.11 -14.98 -7.20
C CYS A 237 9.41 -15.10 -5.85
N GLU A 238 9.60 -16.21 -5.13
CA GLU A 238 8.76 -16.55 -3.99
C GLU A 238 9.59 -17.25 -2.91
N VAL A 239 9.20 -16.97 -1.66
CA VAL A 239 9.71 -17.65 -0.48
C VAL A 239 8.49 -18.13 0.32
N PHE A 240 8.46 -19.41 0.65
CA PHE A 240 7.46 -20.00 1.53
C PHE A 240 8.13 -20.55 2.77
N THR A 241 7.43 -20.45 3.88
CA THR A 241 7.90 -20.99 5.15
C THR A 241 6.83 -21.80 5.84
N THR A 242 7.22 -22.97 6.34
CA THR A 242 6.35 -23.84 7.12
C THR A 242 7.08 -24.25 8.39
N ILE A 243 6.51 -23.95 9.57
CA ILE A 243 7.05 -24.44 10.84
C ILE A 243 6.39 -25.78 11.17
N GLY A 244 7.19 -26.83 11.32
CA GLY A 244 6.72 -28.16 11.68
C GLY A 244 6.26 -28.21 13.15
N LYS A 245 5.05 -28.76 13.37
CA LYS A 245 4.44 -29.00 14.70
C LYS A 245 4.21 -27.75 15.58
N ALA A 246 4.42 -26.54 15.07
CA ALA A 246 4.05 -25.30 15.75
C ALA A 246 2.68 -24.82 15.25
N GLY A 247 1.67 -24.89 16.11
CA GLY A 247 0.45 -24.10 15.95
C GLY A 247 0.59 -22.75 16.67
N GLY A 248 -0.16 -21.73 16.24
CA GLY A 248 -0.25 -20.44 16.94
C GLY A 248 0.48 -19.27 16.25
N ASN A 249 0.95 -18.31 17.04
CA ASN A 249 1.43 -17.01 16.57
C ASN A 249 2.68 -17.11 15.65
N ALA A 250 3.62 -17.99 15.97
CA ALA A 250 4.86 -18.17 15.19
C ALA A 250 4.58 -18.60 13.74
N ALA A 251 3.65 -19.53 13.53
CA ALA A 251 3.25 -19.98 12.20
C ALA A 251 2.55 -18.85 11.41
N ALA A 252 1.64 -18.12 12.05
CA ALA A 252 0.92 -17.00 11.43
C ALA A 252 1.88 -15.86 11.03
N GLN A 253 2.82 -15.50 11.90
CA GLN A 253 3.82 -14.46 11.61
C GLN A 253 4.79 -14.90 10.51
N SER A 254 5.24 -16.16 10.52
CA SER A 254 6.11 -16.69 9.46
C SER A 254 5.42 -16.72 8.10
N GLU A 255 4.14 -17.10 8.06
CA GLU A 255 3.33 -17.03 6.84
C GLU A 255 3.17 -15.58 6.34
N ALA A 256 2.92 -14.62 7.24
CA ALA A 256 2.83 -13.22 6.88
C ALA A 256 4.16 -12.69 6.30
N ILE A 257 5.29 -13.02 6.93
CA ILE A 257 6.63 -12.61 6.48
C ILE A 257 6.95 -13.19 5.10
N SER A 258 6.74 -14.49 4.91
CA SER A 258 7.00 -15.16 3.63
C SER A 258 6.14 -14.60 2.49
N ARG A 259 4.87 -14.27 2.75
CA ARG A 259 3.98 -13.57 1.79
C ARG A 259 4.50 -12.18 1.41
N LEU A 260 4.99 -11.40 2.38
CA LEU A 260 5.54 -10.06 2.15
C LEU A 260 6.88 -10.12 1.39
N ILE A 261 7.76 -11.07 1.71
CA ILE A 261 9.00 -11.29 0.97
C ILE A 261 8.69 -11.67 -0.49
N SER A 262 7.76 -12.60 -0.70
CA SER A 262 7.31 -13.00 -2.05
C SER A 262 6.68 -11.84 -2.83
N LEU A 263 6.03 -10.91 -2.15
CA LEU A 263 5.50 -9.69 -2.77
C LEU A 263 6.65 -8.75 -3.17
N ALA A 264 7.62 -8.54 -2.28
CA ALA A 264 8.77 -7.67 -2.49
C ALA A 264 9.64 -8.17 -3.66
N LEU A 265 9.98 -9.46 -3.67
CA LEU A 265 10.75 -10.09 -4.75
C LEU A 265 10.06 -9.94 -6.11
N ARG A 266 8.75 -10.25 -6.17
CA ARG A 266 7.97 -10.06 -7.41
C ARG A 266 7.85 -8.61 -7.83
N SER A 267 7.97 -7.66 -6.90
CA SER A 267 7.93 -6.22 -7.19
C SER A 267 9.29 -5.66 -7.61
N GLY A 268 10.32 -6.51 -7.75
CA GLY A 268 11.65 -6.10 -8.19
C GLY A 268 12.52 -5.49 -7.10
N VAL A 269 12.20 -5.71 -5.82
CA VAL A 269 13.07 -5.32 -4.71
C VAL A 269 14.32 -6.18 -4.73
N ASP A 270 15.49 -5.55 -4.58
CA ASP A 270 16.78 -6.23 -4.49
C ASP A 270 16.77 -7.26 -3.34
N PRO A 271 17.01 -8.56 -3.62
CA PRO A 271 17.07 -9.60 -2.59
C PRO A 271 18.05 -9.27 -1.45
N ASN A 272 19.18 -8.61 -1.74
CA ASN A 272 20.17 -8.23 -0.72
C ASN A 272 19.61 -7.22 0.27
N ALA A 273 18.74 -6.31 -0.19
CA ALA A 273 18.05 -5.38 0.69
C ALA A 273 17.12 -6.10 1.66
N ILE A 274 16.40 -7.13 1.19
CA ILE A 274 15.53 -7.97 2.03
C ILE A 274 16.37 -8.75 3.05
N ILE A 275 17.46 -9.39 2.61
CA ILE A 275 18.38 -10.14 3.47
C ILE A 275 18.92 -9.27 4.60
N LYS A 276 19.35 -8.03 4.28
CA LYS A 276 19.87 -7.08 5.27
C LYS A 276 18.83 -6.70 6.34
N GLN A 277 17.54 -6.68 5.99
CA GLN A 277 16.47 -6.40 6.96
C GLN A 277 16.16 -7.60 7.85
N LEU A 278 16.35 -8.83 7.34
CA LEU A 278 15.99 -10.06 8.06
C LEU A 278 17.11 -10.62 8.94
N LYS A 279 18.37 -10.58 8.46
CA LYS A 279 19.53 -11.09 9.21
C LYS A 279 19.75 -10.24 10.46
N GLY A 280 19.93 -10.91 11.60
CA GLY A 280 20.19 -10.25 12.88
C GLY A 280 18.95 -9.94 13.72
N ILE A 281 17.73 -10.19 13.22
CA ILE A 281 16.52 -10.09 14.05
C ILE A 281 16.58 -11.18 15.13
N SER A 282 16.58 -10.78 16.40
CA SER A 282 16.65 -11.73 17.53
C SER A 282 15.27 -12.05 18.10
N GLY A 283 15.06 -13.32 18.38
CA GLY A 283 13.90 -13.84 19.09
C GLY A 283 14.25 -14.23 20.53
N PRO A 284 13.25 -14.71 21.29
CA PRO A 284 13.44 -15.10 22.70
C PRO A 284 14.30 -16.36 22.86
N ASN A 285 14.36 -17.23 21.85
CA ASN A 285 15.03 -18.53 21.91
C ASN A 285 16.04 -18.72 20.75
N PRO A 286 17.23 -18.08 20.77
CA PRO A 286 18.28 -18.37 19.80
C PRO A 286 18.72 -19.84 19.86
N THR A 287 18.98 -20.46 18.71
CA THR A 287 19.33 -21.89 18.59
C THR A 287 20.52 -22.07 17.67
N TRP A 288 21.43 -22.99 18.00
CA TRP A 288 22.51 -23.39 17.10
C TRP A 288 22.06 -24.50 16.15
N GLU A 289 22.31 -24.34 14.85
CA GLU A 289 22.09 -25.35 13.81
C GLU A 289 23.33 -25.34 12.89
N ASP A 290 23.92 -26.52 12.65
CA ASP A 290 25.09 -26.73 11.77
C ASP A 290 26.25 -25.73 11.99
N GLY A 291 26.62 -25.49 13.26
CA GLY A 291 27.71 -24.57 13.62
C GLY A 291 27.38 -23.08 13.45
N ARG A 292 26.15 -22.74 13.07
CA ARG A 292 25.67 -21.36 12.93
C ARG A 292 24.61 -21.04 13.98
N LEU A 293 24.73 -19.89 14.63
CA LEU A 293 23.71 -19.40 15.55
C LEU A 293 22.53 -18.83 14.75
N ILE A 294 21.33 -19.36 14.94
CA ILE A 294 20.06 -18.87 14.39
C ILE A 294 19.32 -18.08 15.47
N LEU A 295 19.13 -16.78 15.26
CA LEU A 295 18.60 -15.89 16.30
C LEU A 295 17.07 -15.91 16.37
N SER A 296 16.40 -16.15 15.25
CA SER A 296 14.94 -16.18 15.13
C SER A 296 14.50 -16.77 13.78
N THR A 297 13.19 -16.94 13.60
CA THR A 297 12.60 -17.33 12.32
C THR A 297 12.90 -16.34 11.17
N PRO A 298 12.73 -15.01 11.33
CA PRO A 298 13.20 -14.04 10.33
C PRO A 298 14.70 -14.16 9.98
N ASP A 299 15.56 -14.31 10.98
CA ASP A 299 17.01 -14.45 10.78
C ASP A 299 17.35 -15.72 10.00
N ALA A 300 16.65 -16.83 10.26
CA ALA A 300 16.77 -18.07 9.49
C ALA A 300 16.39 -17.87 8.01
N ILE A 301 15.32 -17.11 7.73
CA ILE A 301 14.91 -16.79 6.35
C ILE A 301 15.97 -15.93 5.66
N GLY A 302 16.49 -14.91 6.34
CA GLY A 302 17.54 -14.04 5.81
C GLY A 302 18.82 -14.81 5.46
N LYS A 303 19.26 -15.70 6.36
CA LYS A 303 20.44 -16.57 6.13
C LYS A 303 20.22 -17.56 4.99
N SER A 304 19.05 -18.20 4.93
CA SER A 304 18.70 -19.13 3.86
C SER A 304 18.70 -18.46 2.47
N LEU A 305 18.19 -17.24 2.38
CA LEU A 305 18.24 -16.43 1.16
C LEU A 305 19.66 -16.03 0.75
N ASP A 306 20.48 -15.65 1.73
CA ASP A 306 21.88 -15.28 1.52
C ASP A 306 22.71 -16.48 1.03
N ASP A 307 22.56 -17.64 1.68
CA ASP A 307 23.21 -18.87 1.23
C ASP A 307 22.75 -19.26 -0.19
N TYR A 308 21.45 -19.14 -0.49
CA TYR A 308 20.91 -19.44 -1.80
C TYR A 308 21.48 -18.56 -2.91
N LEU A 309 21.72 -17.26 -2.65
CA LEU A 309 22.34 -16.34 -3.62
C LEU A 309 23.82 -16.63 -3.85
N ASN A 310 24.53 -17.09 -2.81
CA ASN A 310 25.98 -17.32 -2.86
C ASN A 310 26.35 -18.74 -3.37
N GLU A 311 25.39 -19.67 -3.43
CA GLU A 311 25.59 -21.01 -3.97
C GLU A 311 25.54 -21.05 -5.50
N ASN A 312 26.54 -21.70 -6.12
CA ASN A 312 26.64 -21.89 -7.56
C ASN A 312 25.44 -22.70 -8.10
N PRO A 313 24.94 -22.41 -9.31
CA PRO A 313 23.79 -23.11 -9.91
C PRO A 313 23.96 -24.63 -10.02
N GLU A 314 25.18 -25.12 -10.25
CA GLU A 314 25.45 -26.56 -10.42
C GLU A 314 25.34 -27.36 -9.11
N THR A 315 25.70 -26.75 -7.98
CA THR A 315 25.51 -27.34 -6.63
C THR A 315 24.05 -27.34 -6.16
N ARG A 316 23.13 -26.68 -6.86
CA ARG A 316 21.69 -26.64 -6.50
C ARG A 316 20.94 -27.91 -6.91
N ILE A 317 21.50 -28.73 -7.80
CA ILE A 317 20.85 -29.92 -8.39
C ILE A 317 21.40 -31.22 -7.77
N SER A 318 22.67 -31.25 -7.35
CA SER A 318 23.27 -32.41 -6.69
C SER A 318 23.15 -32.29 -5.17
N GLY A 319 22.26 -33.07 -4.56
CA GLY A 319 22.19 -33.26 -3.11
C GLY A 319 23.38 -34.06 -2.53
N THR A 320 24.60 -33.81 -3.00
CA THR A 320 25.83 -34.46 -2.56
C THR A 320 26.66 -33.45 -1.78
N THR A 321 26.62 -33.59 -0.46
CA THR A 321 27.63 -33.05 0.45
C THR A 321 28.93 -33.82 0.21
N ASP A 322 29.82 -33.28 -0.62
CA ASP A 322 31.22 -33.70 -0.59
C ASP A 322 31.88 -32.94 0.56
N ALA A 323 31.98 -33.66 1.68
CA ALA A 323 32.70 -33.27 2.86
C ALA A 323 34.20 -33.40 2.61
N GLU A 324 34.81 -32.45 1.90
CA GLU A 324 36.28 -32.35 1.75
C GLU A 324 36.70 -31.03 1.04
N ASP A 325 36.34 -29.86 1.58
CA ASP A 325 37.07 -28.61 1.27
C ASP A 325 36.67 -27.46 2.24
N ASP A 326 36.89 -27.66 3.55
CA ASP A 326 36.51 -26.73 4.62
C ASP A 326 37.69 -25.85 5.13
N ASP A 327 38.61 -25.41 4.26
CA ASP A 327 39.74 -24.59 4.74
C ASP A 327 40.15 -23.39 3.89
N ASN A 328 39.32 -22.87 2.97
CA ASN A 328 39.77 -21.69 2.23
C ASN A 328 38.76 -20.68 1.66
N ARG A 329 37.57 -20.51 2.26
CA ARG A 329 36.69 -19.37 1.93
C ARG A 329 36.67 -18.33 3.04
N LYS A 330 37.80 -17.65 3.23
CA LYS A 330 37.85 -16.34 3.89
C LYS A 330 37.10 -15.32 3.02
N SER A 331 35.85 -14.99 3.38
CA SER A 331 35.19 -13.77 2.89
C SER A 331 35.65 -12.56 3.71
N PRO A 332 35.86 -11.39 3.07
CA PRO A 332 36.45 -10.23 3.72
C PRO A 332 35.39 -9.50 4.55
N ILE A 333 35.50 -9.58 5.87
CA ILE A 333 34.85 -8.63 6.76
C ILE A 333 35.95 -7.83 7.45
N THR A 334 35.86 -6.51 7.26
CA THR A 334 36.66 -5.48 7.93
C THR A 334 36.70 -5.75 9.42
N MET A 335 37.87 -6.19 9.91
CA MET A 335 38.16 -6.28 11.34
C MET A 335 38.31 -4.87 11.90
N ALA A 336 37.49 -4.52 12.90
CA ALA A 336 37.94 -3.57 13.91
C ALA A 336 39.15 -4.21 14.61
N THR A 337 40.24 -3.46 14.69
CA THR A 337 41.55 -3.92 15.16
C THR A 337 41.50 -4.36 16.62
N THR A 338 42.26 -5.43 16.90
CA THR A 338 42.39 -6.17 18.16
C THR A 338 42.95 -5.37 19.35
N GLU A 339 43.18 -4.06 19.20
CA GLU A 339 43.69 -3.19 20.28
C GLU A 339 42.56 -2.59 21.15
N GLU A 340 41.30 -2.59 20.71
CA GLU A 340 40.19 -2.02 21.50
C GLU A 340 39.49 -3.03 22.43
N VAL A 341 39.72 -4.34 22.25
CA VAL A 341 38.98 -5.41 22.98
C VAL A 341 39.55 -5.70 24.37
N THR A 342 40.78 -5.27 24.70
CA THR A 342 41.40 -5.61 25.99
C THR A 342 41.11 -4.65 27.15
N LYS A 343 40.26 -3.61 26.97
CA LYS A 343 40.05 -2.61 28.04
C LYS A 343 38.67 -2.50 28.69
N HIS A 344 37.62 -3.16 28.22
CA HIS A 344 36.33 -3.14 28.92
C HIS A 344 35.78 -4.54 29.18
N ASN A 345 36.33 -5.15 30.23
CA ASN A 345 35.69 -6.24 30.94
C ASN A 345 34.77 -5.61 32.00
N LYS A 346 33.45 -5.62 31.78
CA LYS A 346 32.39 -5.68 32.81
C LYS A 346 30.99 -5.77 32.19
N GLU A 347 30.32 -6.87 32.55
CA GLU A 347 28.86 -7.10 32.54
C GLU A 347 28.16 -7.29 31.18
N VAL A 348 28.20 -8.53 30.68
CA VAL A 348 27.13 -9.05 29.81
C VAL A 348 26.08 -9.67 30.74
N THR A 349 24.87 -9.11 30.75
CA THR A 349 23.75 -9.57 31.59
C THR A 349 23.27 -10.95 31.13
N ASP A 350 23.40 -11.93 32.01
CA ASP A 350 22.87 -13.28 31.87
C ASP A 350 21.33 -13.27 31.99
N PHE A 351 20.63 -13.76 30.96
CA PHE A 351 19.16 -13.81 30.91
C PHE A 351 18.60 -15.13 31.49
N THR A 352 19.14 -15.57 32.62
CA THR A 352 18.54 -16.64 33.43
C THR A 352 17.28 -16.13 34.15
N PHE A 353 16.38 -17.05 34.52
CA PHE A 353 15.03 -16.82 35.10
C PHE A 353 15.00 -15.79 36.25
N LYS A 354 16.13 -15.57 36.93
CA LYS A 354 16.32 -14.61 38.02
C LYS A 354 16.36 -13.13 37.59
N ASN A 355 16.56 -12.82 36.30
CA ASN A 355 16.80 -11.45 35.82
C ASN A 355 15.68 -10.87 34.93
N ILE A 356 14.49 -11.48 34.89
CA ILE A 356 13.33 -10.85 34.22
C ILE A 356 12.96 -9.58 35.00
N SER A 357 13.19 -8.42 34.38
CA SER A 357 12.91 -7.09 34.93
C SER A 357 11.72 -6.39 34.25
N ALA A 358 11.27 -6.91 33.10
CA ALA A 358 10.15 -6.38 32.34
C ALA A 358 9.18 -7.50 31.90
N CYS A 359 7.88 -7.19 31.91
CA CYS A 359 6.82 -8.12 31.57
C CYS A 359 6.81 -8.41 30.06
N PRO A 360 6.80 -9.68 29.63
CA PRO A 360 6.79 -10.04 28.21
C PRO A 360 5.49 -9.68 27.50
N ASP A 361 4.36 -9.58 28.22
CA ASP A 361 3.06 -9.28 27.62
C ASP A 361 2.80 -7.78 27.45
N CYS A 362 3.26 -6.95 28.39
CA CYS A 362 2.92 -5.51 28.41
C CYS A 362 4.10 -4.56 28.64
N GLY A 363 5.32 -5.09 28.84
CA GLY A 363 6.52 -4.28 29.05
C GLY A 363 6.64 -3.58 30.41
N SER A 364 5.65 -3.73 31.31
CA SER A 364 5.69 -3.14 32.65
C SER A 364 6.66 -3.87 33.59
N SER A 365 7.11 -3.22 34.67
CA SER A 365 7.96 -3.87 35.68
C SER A 365 7.29 -5.09 36.30
N VAL A 366 8.05 -6.16 36.51
CA VAL A 366 7.58 -7.39 37.17
C VAL A 366 8.05 -7.46 38.62
N MET A 367 7.33 -8.22 39.44
CA MET A 367 7.68 -8.52 40.83
C MET A 367 7.96 -10.02 40.99
N HIS A 368 8.88 -10.35 41.90
CA HIS A 368 9.23 -11.73 42.22
C HIS A 368 8.64 -12.07 43.59
N GLU A 369 7.60 -12.90 43.62
CA GLU A 369 6.95 -13.36 44.84
C GLU A 369 6.78 -14.88 44.82
N GLY A 370 7.23 -15.56 45.89
CA GLY A 370 6.99 -16.99 46.08
C GLY A 370 7.57 -17.93 45.01
N GLY A 371 8.67 -17.55 44.34
CA GLY A 371 9.25 -18.33 43.23
C GLY A 371 8.57 -18.10 41.87
N CYS A 372 7.68 -17.10 41.80
CA CYS A 372 6.99 -16.72 40.58
C CYS A 372 7.27 -15.26 40.21
N VAL A 373 7.35 -15.01 38.90
CA VAL A 373 7.42 -13.67 38.30
C VAL A 373 6.00 -13.21 37.96
N THR A 374 5.53 -12.15 38.59
CA THR A 374 4.17 -11.60 38.42
C THR A 374 4.20 -10.17 37.89
N CYS A 375 3.29 -9.82 36.99
CA CYS A 375 3.10 -8.48 36.47
C CYS A 375 1.81 -7.85 37.04
N PRO A 376 1.90 -6.75 37.81
CA PRO A 376 0.73 -6.07 38.34
C PRO A 376 -0.14 -5.41 37.27
N GLY A 377 0.45 -5.04 36.13
CA GLY A 377 -0.21 -4.27 35.07
C GLY A 377 -1.16 -5.09 34.20
N CYS A 378 -0.80 -6.34 33.86
CA CYS A 378 -1.59 -7.19 32.98
C CYS A 378 -1.96 -8.56 33.57
N GLY A 379 -1.50 -8.87 34.79
CA GLY A 379 -1.80 -10.14 35.46
C GLY A 379 -0.98 -11.33 34.97
N PHE A 380 0.07 -11.10 34.15
CA PHE A 380 1.00 -12.16 33.76
C PHE A 380 1.65 -12.79 35.00
N SER A 381 1.66 -14.12 35.10
CA SER A 381 2.36 -14.84 36.16
C SER A 381 3.07 -16.07 35.61
N LYS A 382 4.34 -16.27 35.97
CA LYS A 382 5.11 -17.47 35.60
C LYS A 382 5.97 -17.93 36.78
N CYS A 383 5.75 -19.15 37.26
CA CYS A 383 6.52 -19.77 38.33
C CYS A 383 7.67 -20.62 37.78
N GLU A 384 8.73 -20.81 38.58
CA GLU A 384 9.75 -21.84 38.33
C GLU A 384 9.16 -23.25 38.30
#